data_AF-W4QFI3-F1
#
_entry.id   AF-W4QFI3-F1
#
_cell.length_a   1.000
_cell.length_b   1.000
_cell.length_c   1.000
_cell.angle_alpha   90.00
_cell.angle_beta   90.00
_cell.angle_gamma   90.00
#
_symmetry.space_group_name_H-M   'P 1'
#
loop_
_entity.id
_entity.type
_entity.pdbx_description
1 polymer ?
#
loop_
_entity_poly.entity_id
_entity_poly.type
_entity_poly.pdbx_seq_one_letter_code
_entity_poly.pdbx_strand_id
1 'polypeptide(L)'
;MLEIIFYGIHLVFSLFFFLLIPFVWLIKGSVIEGNVLNLQRLLRFYKPILFMAHIGVIVSLLTGMYLATSWFNLWFLAVFVVWLVLSAYLGITAKYVRLVLEQIEQHSALKSSNIVSKLRRASLILMMMTVLMFALKLLRYV
;
A
#
# COMPACT_ATOMS: atom_id res chain seq x y z
N MET A 1 -13.38 13.10 24.14
CA MET A 1 -12.01 12.56 24.33
C MET A 1 -11.76 11.29 23.52
N LEU A 2 -12.60 10.26 23.63
CA LEU A 2 -12.41 8.98 22.92
C LEU A 2 -12.32 9.15 21.39
N GLU A 3 -13.18 9.97 20.79
CA GLU A 3 -13.19 10.25 19.35
C GLU A 3 -11.89 10.88 18.84
N ILE A 4 -11.29 11.79 19.62
CA ILE A 4 -10.02 12.43 19.29
C ILE A 4 -8.89 11.40 19.28
N ILE A 5 -8.90 10.46 20.24
CA ILE A 5 -7.93 9.36 20.30
C ILE A 5 -8.09 8.47 19.05
N PHE A 6 -9.31 8.05 18.72
CA PHE A 6 -9.56 7.24 17.53
C PHE A 6 -9.19 7.96 16.23
N TYR A 7 -9.49 9.26 16.13
CA TYR A 7 -9.08 10.08 15.00
C TYR A 7 -7.55 10.17 14.89
N GLY A 8 -6.84 10.37 16.00
CA GLY A 8 -5.38 10.37 16.05
C GLY A 8 -4.79 9.04 15.59
N ILE A 9 -5.32 7.92 16.09
CA ILE A 9 -4.94 6.57 15.68
C ILE A 9 -5.17 6.38 14.18
N HIS A 10 -6.36 6.72 13.68
CA HIS A 10 -6.72 6.62 12.27
C HIS A 10 -5.74 7.41 11.39
N LEU A 11 -5.40 8.64 11.79
CA LEU A 11 -4.47 9.50 11.08
C LEU A 11 -3.06 8.92 11.06
N VAL A 12 -2.53 8.48 12.20
CA VAL A 12 -1.19 7.87 12.28
C VAL A 12 -1.09 6.66 11.35
N PHE A 13 -2.08 5.77 11.35
CA PHE A 13 -2.08 4.61 10.46
C PHE A 13 -2.24 5.01 8.98
N SER A 14 -3.00 6.06 8.68
CA SER A 14 -3.12 6.57 7.31
C SER A 14 -1.79 7.08 6.75
N LEU A 15 -0.89 7.61 7.59
CA LEU A 15 0.43 8.10 7.17
C LEU A 15 1.35 6.98 6.65
N PHE A 16 1.22 5.75 7.16
CA PHE A 16 2.02 4.62 6.67
C PHE A 16 1.75 4.31 5.21
N PHE A 17 0.55 4.58 4.68
CA PHE A 17 0.24 4.36 3.27
C PHE A 17 0.98 5.33 2.34
N PHE A 18 1.37 6.52 2.82
CA PHE A 18 2.20 7.45 2.05
C PHE A 18 3.61 6.92 1.84
N LEU A 19 4.13 6.11 2.79
CA LEU A 19 5.43 5.44 2.61
C LEU A 19 5.42 4.44 1.44
N LEU A 20 4.24 3.99 0.99
CA LEU A 20 4.10 3.08 -0.14
C LEU A 20 4.13 3.79 -1.50
N ILE A 21 3.94 5.11 -1.54
CA ILE A 21 3.98 5.91 -2.77
C ILE A 21 5.33 5.82 -3.50
N PRO A 22 6.49 6.09 -2.83
CA PRO A 22 7.79 6.00 -3.50
C PRO A 22 8.14 4.57 -3.94
N PHE A 23 7.49 3.55 -3.39
CA PHE A 23 7.84 2.14 -3.61
C PHE A 23 7.88 1.75 -5.09
N VAL A 24 6.88 2.16 -5.88
CA VAL A 24 6.82 1.82 -7.31
C VAL A 24 7.99 2.41 -8.10
N TRP A 25 8.39 3.63 -7.75
CA TRP A 25 9.48 4.35 -8.41
C TRP A 25 10.83 3.77 -8.03
N LEU A 26 11.00 3.40 -6.77
CA LEU A 26 12.21 2.73 -6.28
C LEU A 26 12.38 1.35 -6.95
N ILE A 27 11.31 0.55 -7.09
CA ILE A 27 11.37 -0.71 -7.84
C ILE A 27 11.82 -0.46 -9.29
N LYS A 28 11.22 0.54 -9.95
CA LYS A 28 11.58 0.89 -11.34
C LYS A 28 13.07 1.29 -11.45
N GLY A 29 13.55 2.13 -10.53
CA GLY A 29 14.95 2.56 -10.48
C GLY A 29 15.92 1.38 -10.32
N SER A 30 15.68 0.52 -9.33
CA SER A 30 16.56 -0.64 -9.06
C SER A 30 16.59 -1.64 -10.23
N VAL A 31 15.49 -1.78 -10.99
CA VAL A 31 15.45 -2.64 -12.18
C VAL A 31 16.23 -2.02 -13.35
N ILE A 32 16.14 -0.71 -13.56
CA ILE A 32 16.87 -0.01 -14.64
C ILE A 32 18.38 -0.07 -14.41
N GLU A 33 18.83 0.06 -13.17
CA GLU A 33 20.23 -0.08 -12.78
C GLU A 33 20.78 -1.50 -13.01
N GLY A 34 19.92 -2.51 -13.18
CA GLY A 34 20.31 -3.90 -13.35
C GLY A 34 20.95 -4.54 -12.10
N ASN A 35 20.97 -3.83 -10.97
CA ASN A 35 21.58 -4.28 -9.73
C ASN A 35 20.58 -5.06 -8.86
N VAL A 36 20.65 -6.39 -8.95
CA VAL A 36 19.81 -7.33 -8.19
C VAL A 36 19.95 -7.12 -6.67
N LEU A 37 21.13 -6.75 -6.18
CA LEU A 37 21.37 -6.51 -4.76
C LEU A 37 20.60 -5.28 -4.26
N ASN A 38 20.53 -4.21 -5.07
CA ASN A 38 19.75 -3.02 -4.74
C ASN A 38 18.26 -3.35 -4.64
N LEU A 39 17.73 -4.11 -5.61
CA LEU A 39 16.35 -4.57 -5.57
C LEU A 39 16.09 -5.43 -4.33
N GLN A 40 16.97 -6.39 -4.01
CA GLN A 40 16.80 -7.25 -2.84
C GLN A 40 16.77 -6.45 -1.53
N ARG A 41 17.68 -5.48 -1.35
CA ARG A 41 17.72 -4.60 -0.18
C ARG A 41 16.45 -3.77 -0.06
N LEU A 42 16.00 -3.18 -1.17
CA LEU A 42 14.75 -2.43 -1.23
C LEU A 42 13.55 -3.28 -0.78
N LEU A 43 13.41 -4.49 -1.35
CA LEU A 43 12.29 -5.38 -1.03
C LEU A 43 12.33 -5.85 0.43
N ARG A 44 13.51 -6.13 0.98
CA ARG A 44 13.68 -6.49 2.40
C ARG A 44 13.32 -5.32 3.33
N PHE A 45 13.66 -4.10 2.95
CA PHE A 45 13.30 -2.88 3.69
C PHE A 45 11.78 -2.63 3.67
N TYR A 46 11.13 -2.83 2.52
CA TYR A 46 9.68 -2.62 2.40
C TYR A 46 8.81 -3.74 2.99
N LYS A 47 9.36 -4.94 3.21
CA LYS A 47 8.62 -6.06 3.81
C LYS A 47 7.95 -5.72 5.16
N PRO A 48 8.66 -5.16 6.17
CA PRO A 48 8.02 -4.73 7.42
C PRO A 48 7.05 -3.56 7.22
N ILE A 49 7.32 -2.64 6.29
CA ILE A 49 6.41 -1.52 5.98
C ILE A 49 5.08 -2.05 5.44
N LEU A 50 5.11 -3.01 4.52
CA LEU A 50 3.92 -3.67 3.98
C LEU A 50 3.14 -4.42 5.08
N PHE A 51 3.83 -5.04 6.03
CA PHE A 51 3.19 -5.68 7.18
C PHE A 51 2.48 -4.65 8.08
N MET A 52 3.17 -3.55 8.44
CA MET A 52 2.56 -2.47 9.20
C MET A 52 1.38 -1.83 8.48
N ALA A 53 1.46 -1.70 7.15
CA ALA A 53 0.34 -1.23 6.34
C ALA A 53 -0.87 -2.18 6.39
N HIS A 54 -0.68 -3.51 6.49
CA HIS A 54 -1.82 -4.44 6.66
C HIS A 54 -2.52 -4.23 7.99
N ILE A 55 -1.75 -4.06 9.07
CA ILE A 55 -2.31 -3.69 10.38
C ILE A 55 -3.03 -2.34 10.26
N GLY A 56 -2.42 -1.38 9.56
CA GLY A 56 -2.99 -0.07 9.31
C GLY A 56 -4.30 -0.10 8.53
N VAL A 57 -4.48 -1.03 7.59
CA VAL A 57 -5.76 -1.22 6.88
C VAL A 57 -6.85 -1.59 7.89
N ILE A 58 -6.59 -2.61 8.72
CA ILE A 58 -7.57 -3.12 9.69
C ILE A 58 -7.94 -2.02 10.68
N VAL A 59 -6.94 -1.37 11.26
CA VAL A 59 -7.15 -0.27 12.22
C VAL A 59 -7.89 0.89 11.56
N SER A 60 -7.50 1.30 10.35
CA SER A 60 -8.13 2.43 9.66
C SER A 60 -9.58 2.13 9.26
N LEU A 61 -9.90 0.89 8.87
CA LEU A 61 -11.28 0.49 8.60
C LEU A 61 -12.13 0.53 9.87
N LEU A 62 -11.68 -0.09 10.97
CA LEU A 62 -12.42 -0.11 12.22
C LEU A 62 -12.65 1.30 12.79
N THR A 63 -11.57 2.09 12.87
CA THR A 63 -11.65 3.47 13.35
C THR A 63 -12.43 4.37 12.40
N GLY A 64 -12.32 4.18 11.08
CA GLY A 64 -13.07 4.93 10.08
C GLY A 64 -14.57 4.65 10.12
N MET A 65 -14.97 3.39 10.33
CA MET A 65 -16.38 3.00 10.53
C MET A 65 -16.97 3.61 11.80
N TYR A 66 -16.20 3.61 12.90
CA TYR A 66 -16.60 4.22 14.16
C TYR A 66 -16.77 5.74 14.05
N LEU A 67 -15.88 6.42 13.31
CA LEU A 67 -15.90 7.87 13.12
C LEU A 67 -16.90 8.33 12.04
N ALA A 68 -17.52 7.42 11.30
CA ALA A 68 -18.46 7.76 10.25
C ALA A 68 -19.82 8.16 10.82
N THR A 69 -20.29 9.35 10.45
CA THR A 69 -21.61 9.86 10.87
C THR A 69 -22.78 9.19 10.15
N SER A 70 -22.56 8.68 8.94
CA SER A 70 -23.54 7.92 8.17
C SER A 70 -22.84 6.93 7.24
N TRP A 71 -23.26 5.68 7.29
CA TRP A 71 -22.66 4.59 6.51
C TRP A 71 -23.24 4.48 5.09
N PHE A 72 -24.39 5.11 4.83
CA PHE A 72 -25.08 5.05 3.54
C PHE A 72 -24.84 6.28 2.66
N ASN A 73 -24.01 7.22 3.11
CA ASN A 73 -23.62 8.35 2.28
C ASN A 73 -22.69 7.87 1.15
N LEU A 74 -22.94 8.36 -0.08
CA LEU A 74 -22.14 8.08 -1.28
C LEU A 74 -20.63 8.27 -1.07
N TRP A 75 -20.23 9.32 -0.33
CA TRP A 75 -18.83 9.59 -0.01
C TRP A 75 -18.20 8.47 0.83
N PHE A 76 -18.92 8.00 1.87
CA PHE A 76 -18.44 6.93 2.74
C PHE A 76 -18.32 5.62 1.95
N LEU A 77 -19.31 5.31 1.11
CA LEU A 77 -19.28 4.14 0.24
C LEU A 77 -18.10 4.19 -0.73
N ALA A 78 -17.81 5.35 -1.33
CA ALA A 78 -16.65 5.53 -2.20
C ALA A 78 -15.33 5.28 -1.45
N VAL A 79 -15.15 5.88 -0.26
CA VAL A 79 -13.98 5.66 0.61
C VAL A 79 -13.84 4.18 0.99
N PHE A 80 -14.94 3.53 1.35
CA PHE A 80 -14.95 2.12 1.72
C PHE A 80 -14.52 1.22 0.55
N VAL A 81 -15.02 1.48 -0.66
CA VAL A 81 -14.60 0.75 -1.87
C VAL A 81 -13.10 0.94 -2.13
N VAL A 82 -12.58 2.17 -2.00
CA VAL A 82 -11.14 2.41 -2.16
C VAL A 82 -10.33 1.63 -1.12
N TRP A 83 -10.78 1.57 0.13
CA TRP A 83 -10.13 0.74 1.16
C TRP A 83 -10.09 -0.74 0.79
N LEU A 84 -11.18 -1.30 0.24
CA LEU A 84 -11.21 -2.70 -0.19
C LEU A 84 -10.19 -2.98 -1.30
N VAL A 85 -10.15 -2.10 -2.31
CA VAL A 85 -9.18 -2.21 -3.40
C VAL A 85 -7.76 -2.06 -2.86
N LEU A 86 -7.50 -1.09 -2.00
CA LEU A 86 -6.21 -0.87 -1.35
C LEU A 86 -5.76 -2.13 -0.59
N SER A 87 -6.66 -2.71 0.22
CA SER A 87 -6.40 -3.93 1.00
C SER A 87 -6.04 -5.12 0.11
N ALA A 88 -6.79 -5.33 -0.98
CA ALA A 88 -6.53 -6.40 -1.93
C ALA A 88 -5.17 -6.22 -2.62
N TYR A 89 -4.86 -5.02 -3.10
CA TYR A 89 -3.59 -4.73 -3.77
C TYR A 89 -2.41 -4.71 -2.82
N LEU A 90 -2.61 -4.39 -1.54
CA LEU A 90 -1.58 -4.48 -0.51
C LEU A 90 -1.16 -5.95 -0.31
N GLY A 91 -2.12 -6.87 -0.21
CA GLY A 91 -1.88 -8.31 -0.12
C GLY A 91 -1.20 -8.88 -1.36
N ILE A 92 -1.67 -8.48 -2.56
CA ILE A 92 -1.05 -8.86 -3.84
C ILE A 92 0.39 -8.36 -3.92
N THR A 93 0.64 -7.11 -3.54
CA THR A 93 1.97 -6.50 -3.54
C THR A 93 2.90 -7.26 -2.59
N ALA A 94 2.48 -7.52 -1.35
CA ALA A 94 3.26 -8.29 -0.38
C ALA A 94 3.59 -9.71 -0.86
N LYS A 95 2.62 -10.37 -1.51
CA LYS A 95 2.85 -11.67 -2.15
C LYS A 95 3.94 -11.60 -3.23
N TYR A 96 3.87 -10.62 -4.12
CA TYR A 96 4.88 -10.47 -5.17
C TYR A 96 6.26 -10.06 -4.63
N VAL A 97 6.32 -9.25 -3.57
CA VAL A 97 7.58 -8.96 -2.87
C VAL A 97 8.23 -10.25 -2.39
N ARG A 98 7.46 -11.16 -1.76
CA ARG A 98 7.96 -12.45 -1.30
C ARG A 98 8.47 -13.31 -2.46
N LEU A 99 7.68 -13.45 -3.53
CA LEU A 99 8.06 -14.24 -4.70
C LEU A 99 9.32 -13.72 -5.41
N VAL A 100 9.49 -12.39 -5.50
CA VAL A 100 10.72 -11.82 -6.10
C VAL A 100 11.93 -12.09 -5.21
N LEU A 101 11.80 -11.98 -3.89
CA LEU A 101 12.88 -12.32 -2.96
C LEU A 101 13.27 -13.81 -3.04
N GLU A 102 12.29 -14.71 -3.09
CA GLU A 102 12.53 -16.15 -3.27
C GLU A 102 13.26 -16.45 -4.59
N GLN A 103 12.87 -15.79 -5.70
CA GLN A 103 13.56 -15.93 -6.99
C GLN A 103 15.01 -15.45 -6.97
N ILE A 104 15.29 -14.36 -6.26
CA ILE A 104 16.65 -13.83 -6.08
C ILE A 104 17.49 -14.85 -5.29
N GLU A 105 16.96 -15.40 -4.21
CA GLU A 105 17.67 -16.36 -3.35
C GLU A 105 17.96 -17.68 -4.07
N GLN A 106 17.06 -18.13 -4.94
CA GLN A 106 17.25 -19.33 -5.76
C GLN A 106 18.21 -19.14 -6.95
N HIS A 107 18.86 -17.98 -7.10
CA HIS A 107 19.74 -17.63 -8.22
C HIS A 107 19.07 -17.84 -9.60
N SER A 108 17.74 -17.82 -9.64
CA SER A 108 16.98 -17.94 -10.88
C SER A 108 17.14 -16.66 -11.70
N ALA A 109 17.29 -16.79 -13.02
CA ALA A 109 17.53 -15.64 -13.90
C ALA A 109 16.39 -14.61 -13.79
N LEU A 110 16.61 -13.51 -13.06
CA LEU A 110 15.67 -12.39 -12.90
C LEU A 110 15.36 -11.66 -14.21
N LYS A 111 16.23 -11.81 -15.23
CA LYS A 111 16.29 -10.99 -16.45
C LYS A 111 15.03 -10.98 -17.31
N SER A 112 14.01 -11.79 -17.04
CA SER A 112 12.71 -11.73 -17.72
C SER A 112 11.55 -12.16 -16.82
N SER A 113 11.64 -11.89 -15.53
CA SER A 113 10.64 -12.33 -14.57
C SER A 113 9.35 -11.51 -14.71
N ASN A 114 8.31 -12.13 -15.29
CA ASN A 114 6.91 -11.69 -15.26
C ASN A 114 6.44 -11.32 -13.83
N ILE A 115 7.15 -11.75 -12.79
CA ILE A 115 6.84 -11.45 -11.40
C ILE A 115 7.24 -10.01 -11.03
N VAL A 116 8.39 -9.50 -11.49
CA VAL A 116 8.82 -8.12 -11.21
C VAL A 116 7.88 -7.11 -11.88
N SER A 117 7.43 -7.40 -13.10
CA SER A 117 6.44 -6.55 -13.79
C SER A 117 5.08 -6.56 -13.07
N LYS A 118 4.63 -7.73 -12.57
CA LYS A 118 3.43 -7.85 -11.74
C LYS A 118 3.57 -7.10 -10.41
N LEU A 119 4.73 -7.19 -9.74
CA LEU A 119 5.02 -6.41 -8.54
C LEU A 119 4.88 -4.91 -8.83
N ARG A 120 5.55 -4.42 -9.88
CA ARG A 120 5.48 -3.01 -10.27
C ARG A 120 4.06 -2.55 -10.55
N ARG A 121 3.26 -3.36 -11.27
CA ARG A 121 1.85 -3.04 -11.56
C ARG A 121 1.00 -3.01 -10.30
N ALA A 122 1.18 -3.97 -9.39
CA ALA A 122 0.47 -3.99 -8.12
C ALA A 122 0.83 -2.77 -7.25
N SER A 123 2.12 -2.42 -7.14
CA SER A 123 2.59 -1.23 -6.43
C SER A 123 2.10 0.07 -7.07
N LEU A 124 1.98 0.12 -8.40
CA LEU A 124 1.43 1.27 -9.11
C LEU A 124 -0.05 1.48 -8.77
N ILE A 125 -0.85 0.41 -8.75
CA ILE A 125 -2.26 0.48 -8.36
C ILE A 125 -2.39 0.89 -6.90
N LEU A 126 -1.57 0.32 -6.02
CA LEU A 126 -1.54 0.70 -4.61
C LEU A 126 -1.25 2.19 -4.42
N MET A 127 -0.25 2.72 -5.13
CA MET A 127 0.06 4.15 -5.14
C MET A 127 -1.15 4.98 -5.62
N MET A 128 -1.77 4.61 -6.74
CA MET A 128 -2.94 5.34 -7.26
C MET A 128 -4.11 5.33 -6.27
N MET A 129 -4.36 4.20 -5.58
CA MET A 129 -5.39 4.11 -4.55
C MET A 129 -5.07 4.98 -3.33
N THR A 130 -3.81 5.04 -2.88
CA THR A 130 -3.40 5.94 -1.80
C THR A 130 -3.64 7.41 -2.17
N VAL A 131 -3.27 7.82 -3.39
CA VAL A 131 -3.50 9.19 -3.88
C VAL A 131 -5.00 9.48 -4.00
N LEU A 132 -5.77 8.54 -4.53
CA LEU A 132 -7.23 8.66 -4.65
C LEU A 132 -7.90 8.79 -3.27
N MET A 133 -7.47 8.00 -2.29
CA MET A 133 -7.97 8.10 -0.91
C MET A 133 -7.74 9.50 -0.32
N PHE A 134 -6.54 10.06 -0.54
CA PHE A 134 -6.24 11.42 -0.10
C PHE A 134 -7.09 12.47 -0.83
N ALA A 135 -7.28 12.32 -2.14
CA ALA A 135 -8.15 13.19 -2.92
C ALA A 135 -9.61 13.14 -2.45
N LEU A 136 -10.14 11.93 -2.18
CA LEU A 136 -11.50 11.76 -1.62
C LEU A 136 -11.67 12.43 -0.27
N LYS A 137 -10.62 12.46 0.56
CA LYS A 137 -10.64 13.21 1.82
C LYS A 137 -10.78 14.71 1.57
N LEU A 138 -10.03 15.27 0.61
CA LEU A 138 -10.10 16.70 0.28
C LEU A 138 -11.46 17.10 -0.31
N LEU A 139 -11.99 16.27 -1.22
CA LEU A 139 -13.30 16.50 -1.87
C LEU A 139 -14.48 16.51 -0.89
N ARG A 140 -14.33 16.03 0.35
CA ARG A 140 -15.39 16.14 1.36
C ARG A 140 -15.55 17.57 1.90
N TYR A 141 -14.50 18.38 1.83
CA TYR A 141 -14.43 19.69 2.47
C TYR A 141 -14.52 20.86 1.48
N VAL A 142 -14.60 20.56 0.18
CA VAL A 142 -14.85 21.52 -0.91
C VAL A 142 -16.31 21.38 -1.33
#